data_AF-A0A1E7GM65-F1
#
_entry.id   AF-A0A1E7GM65-F1
#
_cell.length_a   1.000
_cell.length_b   1.000
_cell.length_c   1.000
_cell.angle_alpha   90.00
_cell.angle_beta   90.00
_cell.angle_gamma   90.00
#
_symmetry.space_group_name_H-M   'P 1'
#
loop_
_entity.id
_entity.type
_entity.pdbx_description
1 polymer ?
#
loop_
_entity_poly.entity_id
_entity_poly.type
_entity_poly.pdbx_seq_one_letter_code
_entity_poly.pdbx_strand_id
1 'polypeptide(L)'
;MIKTLLLSTSFIFLSATLFFAGNGLATEEYDEEAYGPEKTIEWNKPIKATFDHKTHTMDIGLECSDCHDDLFEMEAGVAEENEDFTMKAMAAGQSCGSCHDGDTAFATDTNCAACHSFSKDQIVWDEPTKAAFSHTSHVEEFGLECESCHSEAFTMKKGAAAANNDFTMAAFKKGQYCGSCHNGDDAFDSATQCESCHFQPTDKIIFTQPVKSVVFDHSIHVEKAELSCESCHKEVFTMKKGTVEGQELIISDNPVEKRKYLVNLHKKYCGTCHDSSQAFGYLTRCTVCHIGVKGLKELTGEGKKKDAHGKSGH
;
A
#
# COMPACT_ATOMS: atom_id res chain seq x y z
N MET A 1 -65.50 51.11 45.11
CA MET A 1 -65.57 52.23 46.07
C MET A 1 -64.70 51.89 47.27
N ILE A 2 -63.63 52.67 47.49
CA ILE A 2 -63.07 53.14 48.80
C ILE A 2 -62.68 52.02 49.79
N LYS A 3 -61.40 51.76 50.13
CA LYS A 3 -60.47 52.56 50.97
C LYS A 3 -59.12 51.80 50.98
N THR A 4 -57.97 52.37 50.59
CA THR A 4 -56.96 53.01 51.47
C THR A 4 -56.76 52.34 52.85
N LEU A 5 -55.56 51.83 53.15
CA LEU A 5 -54.52 52.49 53.99
C LEU A 5 -53.50 51.49 54.59
N LEU A 6 -52.22 51.72 54.27
CA LEU A 6 -50.93 51.54 54.98
C LEU A 6 -50.68 50.54 56.13
N LEU A 7 -49.46 49.96 56.05
CA LEU A 7 -48.47 49.57 57.09
C LEU A 7 -48.87 48.46 58.09
N SER A 8 -48.03 47.51 58.51
CA SER A 8 -46.58 47.24 58.40
C SER A 8 -46.36 45.80 58.88
N THR A 9 -45.30 45.09 58.48
CA THR A 9 -44.39 44.34 59.37
C THR A 9 -43.36 43.51 58.59
N SER A 10 -42.09 43.77 58.92
CA SER A 10 -40.88 42.93 58.89
C SER A 10 -40.81 41.64 58.06
N PHE A 11 -39.82 41.56 57.15
CA PHE A 11 -39.02 40.35 56.89
C PHE A 11 -37.63 40.80 56.37
N ILE A 12 -36.59 40.77 57.21
CA ILE A 12 -35.50 39.78 57.25
C ILE A 12 -34.53 39.86 56.05
N PHE A 13 -33.29 40.20 56.39
CA PHE A 13 -32.05 40.13 55.62
C PHE A 13 -31.88 38.81 54.83
N LEU A 14 -31.38 38.88 53.60
CA LEU A 14 -30.34 37.95 53.17
C LEU A 14 -29.45 38.53 52.07
N SER A 15 -28.17 38.61 52.42
CA SER A 15 -27.01 38.95 51.60
C SER A 15 -26.96 38.10 50.33
N ALA A 16 -26.91 38.74 49.16
CA ALA A 16 -26.54 38.13 47.90
C ALA A 16 -25.08 38.45 47.59
N THR A 17 -24.18 37.57 47.99
CA THR A 17 -22.82 37.43 47.42
C THR A 17 -22.53 35.94 47.30
N LEU A 18 -23.03 35.33 46.23
CA LEU A 18 -22.55 34.03 45.78
C LEU A 18 -21.13 34.23 45.23
N PHE A 19 -20.14 33.74 45.97
CA PHE A 19 -18.81 33.44 45.44
C PHE A 19 -18.97 32.32 44.40
N PHE A 20 -18.81 32.63 43.12
CA PHE A 20 -18.45 31.64 42.12
C PHE A 20 -16.99 31.26 42.34
N ALA A 21 -16.75 30.18 43.07
CA ALA A 21 -15.46 29.49 43.03
C ALA A 21 -15.39 28.78 41.68
N GLY A 22 -14.76 29.43 40.70
CA GLY A 22 -14.34 28.76 39.47
C GLY A 22 -13.25 27.76 39.82
N ASN A 23 -13.54 26.47 39.65
CA ASN A 23 -12.50 25.45 39.49
C ASN A 23 -11.78 25.72 38.17
N GLY A 24 -10.84 26.66 38.18
CA GLY A 24 -9.80 26.72 37.18
C GLY A 24 -8.86 25.55 37.45
N LEU A 25 -9.04 24.45 36.74
CA LEU A 25 -7.93 23.54 36.49
C LEU A 25 -6.97 24.35 35.62
N ALA A 26 -6.01 25.02 36.26
CA ALA A 26 -4.85 25.53 35.57
C ALA A 26 -4.16 24.29 34.96
N THR A 27 -4.17 24.18 33.65
CA THR A 27 -3.24 23.30 32.95
C THR A 27 -1.86 23.85 33.30
N GLU A 28 -1.08 23.12 34.09
CA GLU A 28 0.32 23.49 34.31
C GLU A 28 0.99 23.55 32.93
N GLU A 29 1.63 24.70 32.66
CA GLU A 29 2.34 24.95 31.42
C GLU A 29 3.55 24.01 31.37
N TYR A 30 3.79 23.37 30.22
CA TYR A 30 4.86 22.38 30.07
C TYR A 30 6.22 23.07 30.19
N ASP A 31 7.04 22.60 31.13
CA ASP A 31 8.38 23.12 31.38
C ASP A 31 9.42 22.33 30.57
N GLU A 32 9.86 22.89 29.43
CA GLU A 32 10.85 22.25 28.57
C GLU A 32 12.23 22.10 29.23
N GLU A 33 12.57 22.92 30.23
CA GLU A 33 13.85 22.81 30.94
C GLU A 33 13.83 21.63 31.92
N ALA A 34 12.68 21.39 32.56
CA ALA A 34 12.50 20.26 33.47
C ALA A 34 12.27 18.93 32.74
N TYR A 35 11.52 18.95 31.63
CA TYR A 35 11.03 17.73 30.99
C TYR A 35 11.60 17.47 29.59
N GLY A 36 12.43 18.37 29.06
CA GLY A 36 12.95 18.30 27.70
C GLY A 36 11.96 18.82 26.65
N PRO A 37 12.33 18.79 25.35
CA PRO A 37 11.52 19.38 24.28
C PRO A 37 10.08 18.84 24.23
N GLU A 38 9.08 19.73 24.11
CA GLU A 38 7.67 19.30 24.01
C GLU A 38 7.40 18.57 22.69
N LYS A 39 8.14 18.93 21.64
CA LYS A 39 7.98 18.37 20.31
C LYS A 39 8.48 16.92 20.25
N THR A 40 7.59 16.03 19.83
CA THR A 40 7.90 14.64 19.46
C THR A 40 9.06 14.55 18.48
N ILE A 41 10.03 13.70 18.79
CA ILE A 41 11.09 13.31 17.86
C ILE A 41 10.49 12.33 16.85
N GLU A 42 10.66 12.61 15.57
CA GLU A 42 10.15 11.76 14.50
C GLU A 42 11.28 11.26 13.59
N TRP A 43 11.45 9.94 13.53
CA TRP A 43 12.26 9.27 12.52
C TRP A 43 11.37 8.87 11.36
N ASN A 44 11.83 9.04 10.11
CA ASN A 44 11.03 8.74 8.92
C ASN A 44 11.63 7.62 8.05
N LYS A 45 12.76 7.05 8.46
CA LYS A 45 13.47 5.99 7.73
C LYS A 45 13.92 4.90 8.71
N PRO A 46 13.83 3.61 8.35
CA PRO A 46 13.19 3.09 7.13
C PRO A 46 11.65 3.14 7.16
N ILE A 47 11.07 3.24 8.36
CA ILE A 47 9.64 3.43 8.66
C ILE A 47 9.49 4.55 9.68
N LYS A 48 8.32 5.21 9.74
CA LYS A 48 8.06 6.26 10.73
C LYS A 48 8.13 5.70 12.15
N ALA A 49 8.91 6.31 13.02
CA ALA A 49 8.94 6.03 14.46
C ALA A 49 8.92 7.35 15.25
N THR A 50 8.35 7.34 16.45
CA THR A 50 8.25 8.53 17.29
C THR A 50 8.77 8.29 18.70
N PHE A 51 9.31 9.35 19.31
CA PHE A 51 9.70 9.39 20.71
C PHE A 51 9.24 10.70 21.36
N ASP A 52 8.68 10.60 22.55
CA ASP A 52 8.11 11.73 23.30
C ASP A 52 8.82 11.88 24.64
N HIS A 53 9.50 13.02 24.86
CA HIS A 53 10.13 13.33 26.14
C HIS A 53 9.11 13.36 27.26
N LYS A 54 7.98 14.06 27.06
CA LYS A 54 6.90 14.17 28.05
C LYS A 54 6.49 12.83 28.65
N THR A 55 6.36 11.78 27.84
CA THR A 55 6.00 10.45 28.35
C THR A 55 7.09 9.87 29.25
N HIS A 56 8.36 10.06 28.89
CA HIS A 56 9.48 9.49 29.62
C HIS A 56 9.86 10.30 30.86
N THR A 57 9.81 11.63 30.79
CA THR A 57 10.23 12.54 31.87
C THR A 57 9.05 12.93 32.75
N MET A 58 8.02 13.58 32.20
CA MET A 58 6.88 14.09 32.98
C MET A 58 5.95 12.98 33.48
N ASP A 59 5.59 12.02 32.62
CA ASP A 59 4.59 11.01 32.97
C ASP A 59 5.21 9.82 33.75
N ILE A 60 6.42 9.38 33.38
CA ILE A 60 7.12 8.25 34.02
C ILE A 60 8.07 8.72 35.14
N GLY A 61 8.64 9.93 35.04
CA GLY A 61 9.56 10.46 36.05
C GLY A 61 11.04 10.15 35.82
N LEU A 62 11.47 9.89 34.58
CA LEU A 62 12.90 9.73 34.28
C LEU A 62 13.62 11.09 34.28
N GLU A 63 14.83 11.08 34.79
CA GLU A 63 15.73 12.23 34.82
C GLU A 63 16.53 12.32 33.52
N CYS A 64 16.99 13.52 33.16
CA CYS A 64 17.76 13.73 31.92
C CYS A 64 19.01 12.83 31.85
N SER A 65 19.68 12.60 33.00
CA SER A 65 20.88 11.77 33.10
C SER A 65 20.62 10.28 32.84
N ASP A 66 19.38 9.80 33.02
CA ASP A 66 19.03 8.40 32.77
C ASP A 66 19.21 8.03 31.29
N CYS A 67 19.14 9.03 30.39
CA CYS A 67 19.32 8.88 28.96
C CYS A 67 20.59 9.54 28.43
N HIS A 68 20.91 10.76 28.90
CA HIS A 68 21.88 11.62 28.23
C HIS A 68 23.33 11.51 28.70
N ASP A 69 23.59 10.77 29.78
CA ASP A 69 24.97 10.54 30.22
C ASP A 69 25.69 9.51 29.34
N ASP A 70 24.98 8.45 28.93
CA ASP A 70 25.57 7.30 28.23
C ASP A 70 24.81 6.82 26.98
N LEU A 71 23.47 6.96 26.92
CA LEU A 71 22.65 6.32 25.86
C LEU A 71 22.45 7.20 24.63
N PHE A 72 22.18 8.49 24.84
CA PHE A 72 21.83 9.42 23.77
C PHE A 72 22.51 10.77 23.97
N GLU A 73 23.26 11.23 22.97
CA GLU A 73 23.74 12.60 22.96
C GLU A 73 22.56 13.59 22.90
N MET A 74 22.64 14.73 23.60
CA MET A 74 21.64 15.80 23.57
C MET A 74 21.68 16.60 22.25
N GLU A 75 21.76 15.89 21.12
CA GLU A 75 21.79 16.44 19.78
C GLU A 75 20.85 15.64 18.87
N ALA A 76 19.84 16.33 18.33
CA ALA A 76 18.83 15.71 17.49
C ALA A 76 19.46 15.19 16.18
N GLY A 77 19.19 13.92 15.86
CA GLY A 77 19.68 13.27 14.64
C GLY A 77 20.95 12.45 14.83
N VAL A 78 21.74 12.67 15.90
CA VAL A 78 23.00 11.91 16.10
C VAL A 78 22.74 10.42 16.33
N ALA A 79 21.67 10.09 17.06
CA ALA A 79 21.32 8.69 17.33
C ALA A 79 21.07 7.88 16.04
N GLU A 80 20.41 8.46 15.04
CA GLU A 80 20.09 7.76 13.78
C GLU A 80 21.27 7.64 12.80
N GLU A 81 22.39 8.34 13.07
CA GLU A 81 23.63 8.19 12.31
C GLU A 81 24.45 6.97 12.76
N ASN A 82 24.18 6.44 13.95
CA ASN A 82 24.86 5.27 14.46
C ASN A 82 24.41 4.00 13.69
N GLU A 83 25.38 3.22 13.19
CA GLU A 83 25.11 1.96 12.50
C GLU A 83 24.40 0.93 13.38
N ASP A 84 24.56 1.03 14.70
CA ASP A 84 23.89 0.20 15.69
C ASP A 84 22.49 0.73 16.08
N PHE A 85 22.00 1.83 15.48
CA PHE A 85 20.62 2.29 15.68
C PHE A 85 19.62 1.44 14.87
N THR A 86 19.53 0.16 15.25
CA THR A 86 18.72 -0.86 14.58
C THR A 86 17.89 -1.64 15.60
N MET A 87 16.73 -2.16 15.17
CA MET A 87 15.91 -3.01 16.05
C MET A 87 16.66 -4.24 16.57
N LYS A 88 17.63 -4.76 15.81
CA LYS A 88 18.45 -5.90 16.24
C LYS A 88 19.35 -5.52 17.42
N ALA A 89 19.98 -4.35 17.37
CA ALA A 89 20.79 -3.85 18.46
C ALA A 89 19.94 -3.47 19.68
N MET A 90 18.75 -2.90 19.44
CA MET A 90 17.77 -2.62 20.50
C MET A 90 17.31 -3.90 21.20
N ALA A 91 16.97 -4.96 20.46
CA ALA A 91 16.67 -6.27 21.03
C ALA A 91 17.85 -6.89 21.81
N ALA A 92 19.08 -6.43 21.54
CA ALA A 92 20.29 -6.82 22.28
C ALA A 92 20.61 -5.90 23.48
N GLY A 93 19.70 -4.98 23.84
CA GLY A 93 19.82 -4.11 25.01
C GLY A 93 20.47 -2.75 24.76
N GLN A 94 20.64 -2.33 23.50
CA GLN A 94 21.22 -1.03 23.16
C GLN A 94 20.14 0.04 22.94
N SER A 95 20.51 1.32 23.10
CA SER A 95 19.61 2.47 22.88
C SER A 95 18.27 2.29 23.61
N CYS A 96 17.14 2.33 22.90
CA CYS A 96 15.81 2.14 23.49
C CYS A 96 15.68 0.82 24.27
N GLY A 97 16.39 -0.22 23.82
CA GLY A 97 16.35 -1.55 24.42
C GLY A 97 17.05 -1.69 25.77
N SER A 98 17.78 -0.67 26.23
CA SER A 98 18.33 -0.68 27.60
C SER A 98 17.24 -0.63 28.68
N CYS A 99 16.06 -0.11 28.31
CA CYS A 99 14.88 -0.02 29.17
C CYS A 99 13.68 -0.76 28.57
N HIS A 100 13.53 -0.80 27.25
CA HIS A 100 12.53 -1.61 26.55
C HIS A 100 13.03 -3.04 26.35
N ASP A 101 13.32 -3.71 27.46
CA ASP A 101 13.93 -5.06 27.55
C ASP A 101 12.92 -6.17 27.87
N GLY A 102 11.66 -5.81 28.18
CA GLY A 102 10.62 -6.74 28.62
C GLY A 102 10.47 -6.84 30.14
N ASP A 103 11.42 -6.29 30.90
CA ASP A 103 11.46 -6.30 32.36
C ASP A 103 11.20 -4.89 32.93
N THR A 104 11.94 -3.89 32.47
CA THR A 104 11.82 -2.48 32.88
C THR A 104 10.63 -1.80 32.18
N ALA A 105 10.49 -2.05 30.88
CA ALA A 105 9.34 -1.67 30.05
C ALA A 105 9.04 -2.78 29.03
N PHE A 106 8.02 -2.62 28.20
CA PHE A 106 7.73 -3.61 27.15
C PHE A 106 8.93 -3.77 26.20
N ALA A 107 9.19 -5.00 25.75
CA ALA A 107 10.36 -5.33 24.95
C ALA A 107 10.29 -4.71 23.55
N THR A 108 11.42 -4.26 23.00
CA THR A 108 11.50 -3.61 21.67
C THR A 108 11.13 -4.51 20.49
N ASP A 109 11.14 -5.82 20.66
CA ASP A 109 10.68 -6.81 19.68
C ASP A 109 9.17 -7.10 19.80
N THR A 110 8.49 -6.48 20.77
CA THR A 110 7.04 -6.55 20.95
C THR A 110 6.38 -5.18 20.78
N ASN A 111 5.06 -5.18 20.53
CA ASN A 111 4.27 -3.95 20.49
C ASN A 111 4.85 -2.87 19.55
N CYS A 112 5.26 -3.28 18.35
CA CYS A 112 5.97 -2.41 17.40
C CYS A 112 5.22 -1.10 17.11
N ALA A 113 3.88 -1.15 17.15
CA ALA A 113 3.00 -0.01 16.91
C ALA A 113 3.05 1.08 18.00
N ALA A 114 3.66 0.81 19.16
CA ALA A 114 3.86 1.82 20.21
C ALA A 114 4.84 2.92 19.77
N CYS A 115 5.83 2.55 18.96
CA CYS A 115 6.81 3.50 18.42
C CYS A 115 6.63 3.68 16.92
N HIS A 116 6.38 2.60 16.17
CA HIS A 116 6.29 2.63 14.72
C HIS A 116 4.87 2.90 14.22
N SER A 117 4.74 3.90 13.36
CA SER A 117 3.50 4.12 12.61
C SER A 117 3.56 3.41 11.27
N PHE A 118 2.61 2.51 11.00
CA PHE A 118 2.43 1.91 9.68
C PHE A 118 1.30 2.61 8.93
N SER A 119 1.45 2.71 7.60
CA SER A 119 0.38 3.27 6.79
C SER A 119 -0.78 2.28 6.69
N LYS A 120 -2.00 2.79 6.87
CA LYS A 120 -3.24 2.08 6.56
C LYS A 120 -3.47 1.96 5.04
N ASP A 121 -2.74 2.74 4.24
CA ASP A 121 -2.81 2.66 2.80
C ASP A 121 -2.21 1.34 2.30
N GLN A 122 -2.79 0.81 1.24
CA GLN A 122 -2.28 -0.37 0.58
C GLN A 122 -0.92 -0.09 -0.08
N ILE A 123 -0.02 -1.06 0.02
CA ILE A 123 1.17 -1.10 -0.82
C ILE A 123 0.71 -1.55 -2.20
N VAL A 124 0.85 -0.68 -3.19
CA VAL A 124 0.46 -0.96 -4.58
C VAL A 124 1.72 -1.12 -5.44
N TRP A 125 1.74 -2.18 -6.22
CA TRP A 125 2.70 -2.39 -7.31
C TRP A 125 1.98 -2.23 -8.64
N ASP A 126 2.52 -1.44 -9.56
CA ASP A 126 1.94 -1.26 -10.90
C ASP A 126 2.50 -2.23 -11.94
N GLU A 127 3.72 -2.74 -11.73
CA GLU A 127 4.41 -3.66 -12.64
C GLU A 127 4.81 -4.97 -11.93
N PRO A 128 4.81 -6.12 -12.64
CA PRO A 128 4.44 -6.29 -14.06
C PRO A 128 2.92 -6.23 -14.31
N THR A 129 2.13 -6.38 -13.25
CA THR A 129 0.68 -6.22 -13.23
C THR A 129 0.28 -5.51 -11.96
N LYS A 130 -0.80 -4.73 -12.00
CA LYS A 130 -1.27 -4.03 -10.82
C LYS A 130 -1.66 -5.01 -9.70
N ALA A 131 -1.04 -4.89 -8.53
CA ALA A 131 -1.34 -5.68 -7.35
C ALA A 131 -1.27 -4.84 -6.08
N ALA A 132 -1.96 -5.26 -5.02
CA ALA A 132 -1.93 -4.58 -3.72
C ALA A 132 -1.75 -5.53 -2.54
N PHE A 133 -1.18 -4.99 -1.47
CA PHE A 133 -1.07 -5.60 -0.16
C PHE A 133 -1.55 -4.63 0.93
N SER A 134 -2.24 -5.14 1.94
CA SER A 134 -2.86 -4.35 3.02
C SER A 134 -2.34 -4.80 4.38
N HIS A 135 -1.67 -3.92 5.13
CA HIS A 135 -1.33 -4.18 6.53
C HIS A 135 -2.56 -4.30 7.41
N THR A 136 -3.59 -3.45 7.21
CA THR A 136 -4.83 -3.52 7.97
C THR A 136 -5.47 -4.91 7.88
N SER A 137 -5.51 -5.51 6.68
CA SER A 137 -6.06 -6.87 6.55
C SER A 137 -5.20 -7.89 7.28
N HIS A 138 -3.89 -7.86 7.11
CA HIS A 138 -3.01 -8.88 7.70
C HIS A 138 -2.87 -8.74 9.23
N VAL A 139 -2.69 -7.52 9.73
CA VAL A 139 -2.40 -7.23 11.15
C VAL A 139 -3.68 -7.00 11.94
N GLU A 140 -4.60 -6.16 11.46
CA GLU A 140 -5.81 -5.81 12.22
C GLU A 140 -6.92 -6.86 12.06
N GLU A 141 -7.14 -7.38 10.84
CA GLU A 141 -8.24 -8.34 10.58
C GLU A 141 -7.82 -9.79 10.85
N PHE A 142 -6.62 -10.20 10.41
CA PHE A 142 -6.11 -11.56 10.59
C PHE A 142 -5.22 -11.74 11.83
N GLY A 143 -4.86 -10.67 12.52
CA GLY A 143 -4.11 -10.74 13.78
C GLY A 143 -2.67 -11.23 13.62
N LEU A 144 -2.03 -10.97 12.47
CA LEU A 144 -0.63 -11.33 12.26
C LEU A 144 0.30 -10.34 12.96
N GLU A 145 1.27 -10.90 13.69
CA GLU A 145 2.32 -10.13 14.34
C GLU A 145 3.31 -9.57 13.31
N CYS A 146 3.87 -8.39 13.58
CA CYS A 146 4.81 -7.73 12.67
C CYS A 146 6.04 -8.61 12.37
N GLU A 147 6.56 -9.32 13.37
CA GLU A 147 7.75 -10.17 13.26
C GLU A 147 7.52 -11.36 12.32
N SER A 148 6.28 -11.88 12.23
CA SER A 148 5.94 -13.01 11.36
C SER A 148 6.25 -12.72 9.88
N CYS A 149 6.27 -11.45 9.50
CA CYS A 149 6.64 -10.99 8.17
C CYS A 149 8.03 -10.34 8.14
N HIS A 150 8.39 -9.55 9.16
CA HIS A 150 9.53 -8.63 9.11
C HIS A 150 10.88 -9.17 9.59
N SER A 151 10.90 -10.38 10.14
CA SER A 151 12.13 -11.08 10.53
C SER A 151 12.87 -11.68 9.32
N GLU A 152 12.13 -12.28 8.37
CA GLU A 152 12.72 -13.01 7.24
C GLU A 152 12.09 -12.70 5.88
N ALA A 153 10.74 -12.69 5.78
CA ALA A 153 10.04 -12.64 4.50
C ALA A 153 10.09 -11.26 3.83
N PHE A 154 10.03 -10.18 4.61
CA PHE A 154 9.97 -8.81 4.12
C PHE A 154 10.76 -7.85 5.01
N THR A 155 11.73 -7.14 4.46
CA THR A 155 12.33 -6.01 5.20
C THR A 155 11.31 -4.88 5.38
N MET A 156 11.33 -4.19 6.53
CA MET A 156 10.53 -2.98 6.81
C MET A 156 10.98 -1.75 5.99
N LYS A 157 11.07 -1.91 4.67
CA LYS A 157 11.47 -0.88 3.72
C LYS A 157 10.62 -1.01 2.47
N LYS A 158 9.83 0.02 2.19
CA LYS A 158 8.94 0.05 1.03
C LYS A 158 9.74 -0.19 -0.26
N GLY A 159 9.27 -1.14 -1.07
CA GLY A 159 9.89 -1.52 -2.33
C GLY A 159 11.12 -2.42 -2.24
N ALA A 160 11.58 -2.80 -1.04
CA ALA A 160 12.77 -3.65 -0.89
C ALA A 160 12.58 -5.02 -1.57
N ALA A 161 11.45 -5.69 -1.35
CA ALA A 161 11.15 -6.96 -2.00
C ALA A 161 11.09 -6.82 -3.53
N ALA A 162 10.39 -5.80 -4.04
CA ALA A 162 10.27 -5.57 -5.49
C ALA A 162 11.59 -5.15 -6.17
N ALA A 163 12.55 -4.62 -5.41
CA ALA A 163 13.89 -4.34 -5.90
C ALA A 163 14.73 -5.61 -6.08
N ASN A 164 14.32 -6.73 -5.46
CA ASN A 164 14.95 -8.01 -5.69
C ASN A 164 14.47 -8.60 -7.02
N ASN A 165 15.40 -9.16 -7.80
CA ASN A 165 15.09 -9.74 -9.11
C ASN A 165 14.32 -11.07 -9.03
N ASP A 166 13.96 -11.53 -7.84
CA ASP A 166 13.27 -12.80 -7.59
C ASP A 166 11.84 -12.63 -7.05
N PHE A 167 11.34 -11.40 -6.87
CA PHE A 167 9.96 -11.12 -6.43
C PHE A 167 8.95 -11.45 -7.53
N THR A 168 8.65 -12.75 -7.68
CA THR A 168 7.87 -13.32 -8.78
C THR A 168 6.97 -14.45 -8.28
N MET A 169 5.88 -14.74 -8.99
CA MET A 169 5.01 -15.90 -8.69
C MET A 169 5.77 -17.23 -8.63
N ALA A 170 6.87 -17.36 -9.39
CA ALA A 170 7.72 -18.55 -9.36
C ALA A 170 8.47 -18.70 -8.03
N ALA A 171 8.88 -17.59 -7.40
CA ALA A 171 9.43 -17.58 -6.05
C ALA A 171 8.35 -17.84 -5.00
N PHE A 172 7.14 -17.30 -5.19
CA PHE A 172 6.02 -17.52 -4.27
C PHE A 172 5.65 -19.00 -4.20
N LYS A 173 5.59 -19.68 -5.35
CA LYS A 173 5.40 -21.14 -5.41
C LYS A 173 6.48 -21.95 -4.67
N LYS A 174 7.66 -21.37 -4.44
CA LYS A 174 8.75 -21.99 -3.67
C LYS A 174 8.70 -21.64 -2.18
N GLY A 175 7.64 -21.01 -1.69
CA GLY A 175 7.50 -20.62 -0.30
C GLY A 175 8.16 -19.28 0.06
N GLN A 176 8.55 -18.47 -0.92
CA GLN A 176 9.19 -17.17 -0.66
C GLN A 176 8.15 -16.03 -0.66
N TYR A 177 8.43 -14.95 0.06
CA TYR A 177 7.59 -13.74 0.11
C TYR A 177 6.13 -14.08 0.47
N CYS A 178 5.15 -13.65 -0.35
CA CYS A 178 3.73 -13.93 -0.15
C CYS A 178 3.44 -15.44 -0.07
N GLY A 179 4.19 -16.25 -0.82
CA GLY A 179 3.99 -17.69 -0.86
C GLY A 179 4.50 -18.45 0.36
N SER A 180 5.17 -17.78 1.31
CA SER A 180 5.48 -18.38 2.61
C SER A 180 4.20 -18.79 3.36
N CYS A 181 3.14 -17.99 3.24
CA CYS A 181 1.82 -18.26 3.83
C CYS A 181 0.73 -18.54 2.77
N HIS A 182 0.75 -17.88 1.61
CA HIS A 182 -0.20 -18.13 0.51
C HIS A 182 0.17 -19.38 -0.30
N ASN A 183 0.24 -20.51 0.40
CA ASN A 183 0.72 -21.82 -0.06
C ASN A 183 -0.40 -22.86 -0.19
N GLY A 184 -1.63 -22.53 0.22
CA GLY A 184 -2.78 -23.44 0.23
C GLY A 184 -3.02 -24.13 1.58
N ASP A 185 -2.08 -24.02 2.51
CA ASP A 185 -2.14 -24.60 3.85
C ASP A 185 -2.42 -23.52 4.92
N ASP A 186 -1.56 -22.49 5.02
CA ASP A 186 -1.71 -21.42 6.02
C ASP A 186 -2.73 -20.35 5.59
N ALA A 187 -2.73 -20.05 4.29
CA ALA A 187 -3.69 -19.20 3.62
C ALA A 187 -3.97 -19.76 2.21
N PHE A 188 -4.87 -19.11 1.48
CA PHE A 188 -5.16 -19.54 0.12
C PHE A 188 -3.91 -19.55 -0.78
N ASP A 189 -3.86 -20.52 -1.70
CA ASP A 189 -2.75 -20.65 -2.64
C ASP A 189 -2.72 -19.46 -3.62
N SER A 190 -1.58 -18.77 -3.65
CA SER A 190 -1.26 -17.67 -4.57
C SER A 190 -1.43 -18.02 -6.06
N ALA A 191 -1.49 -19.31 -6.42
CA ALA A 191 -1.70 -19.80 -7.78
C ALA A 191 -3.17 -19.98 -8.19
N THR A 192 -4.14 -19.63 -7.32
CA THR A 192 -5.58 -19.90 -7.55
C THR A 192 -6.48 -18.66 -7.45
N GLN A 193 -6.24 -17.78 -6.47
CA GLN A 193 -7.09 -16.59 -6.26
C GLN A 193 -6.36 -15.33 -6.72
N CYS A 194 -6.12 -15.23 -8.03
CA CYS A 194 -5.34 -14.13 -8.61
C CYS A 194 -5.92 -12.75 -8.26
N GLU A 195 -7.25 -12.62 -8.27
CA GLU A 195 -7.98 -11.39 -7.99
C GLU A 195 -7.91 -10.91 -6.53
N SER A 196 -7.49 -11.76 -5.60
CA SER A 196 -7.29 -11.37 -4.21
C SER A 196 -6.12 -10.39 -4.04
N CYS A 197 -5.17 -10.41 -4.98
CA CYS A 197 -4.02 -9.50 -4.97
C CYS A 197 -3.95 -8.63 -6.24
N HIS A 198 -4.26 -9.21 -7.41
CA HIS A 198 -4.13 -8.56 -8.70
C HIS A 198 -5.42 -7.86 -9.12
N PHE A 199 -5.29 -6.67 -9.69
CA PHE A 199 -6.41 -5.94 -10.28
C PHE A 199 -6.48 -6.21 -11.78
N GLN A 200 -7.65 -6.66 -12.25
CA GLN A 200 -7.89 -6.84 -13.67
C GLN A 200 -7.65 -5.53 -14.44
N PRO A 201 -6.91 -5.56 -15.56
CA PRO A 201 -6.76 -4.38 -16.41
C PRO A 201 -8.12 -3.94 -16.94
N THR A 202 -8.55 -2.72 -16.61
CA THR A 202 -9.78 -2.12 -17.15
C THR A 202 -9.60 -1.63 -18.59
N ASP A 203 -8.35 -1.33 -18.96
CA ASP A 203 -8.03 -0.81 -20.27
C ASP A 203 -7.89 -1.94 -21.30
N LYS A 204 -8.37 -1.64 -22.51
CA LYS A 204 -8.20 -2.55 -23.65
C LYS A 204 -6.73 -2.65 -24.02
N ILE A 205 -6.26 -3.88 -24.17
CA ILE A 205 -4.92 -4.16 -24.67
C ILE A 205 -4.94 -4.02 -26.18
N ILE A 206 -3.98 -3.26 -26.72
CA ILE A 206 -3.81 -3.08 -28.15
C ILE A 206 -2.46 -3.68 -28.55
N PHE A 207 -2.51 -4.82 -29.25
CA PHE A 207 -1.33 -5.39 -29.86
C PHE A 207 -0.99 -4.65 -31.15
N THR A 208 0.24 -4.18 -31.24
CA THR A 208 0.78 -3.45 -32.39
C THR A 208 1.74 -4.29 -33.23
N GLN A 209 2.12 -5.47 -32.72
CA GLN A 209 2.99 -6.44 -33.38
C GLN A 209 2.45 -7.87 -33.17
N PRO A 210 2.69 -8.80 -34.12
CA PRO A 210 3.36 -8.59 -35.42
C PRO A 210 2.47 -7.91 -36.47
N VAL A 211 1.18 -7.77 -36.18
CA VAL A 211 0.20 -7.04 -36.98
C VAL A 211 -0.31 -5.86 -36.18
N LYS A 212 -0.51 -4.72 -36.84
CA LYS A 212 -1.05 -3.54 -36.18
C LYS A 212 -2.51 -3.77 -35.82
N SER A 213 -2.90 -3.26 -34.66
CA SER A 213 -4.30 -2.97 -34.33
C SER A 213 -5.15 -4.20 -34.00
N VAL A 214 -4.63 -5.12 -33.18
CA VAL A 214 -5.48 -6.17 -32.58
C VAL A 214 -5.86 -5.74 -31.17
N VAL A 215 -7.16 -5.73 -30.87
CA VAL A 215 -7.68 -5.34 -29.55
C VAL A 215 -8.08 -6.57 -28.76
N PHE A 216 -7.75 -6.54 -27.48
CA PHE A 216 -8.18 -7.50 -26.48
C PHE A 216 -8.75 -6.76 -25.26
N ASP A 217 -9.78 -7.34 -24.66
CA ASP A 217 -10.55 -6.73 -23.58
C ASP A 217 -10.80 -7.77 -22.49
N HIS A 218 -10.25 -7.55 -21.29
CA HIS A 218 -10.36 -8.51 -20.19
C HIS A 218 -11.81 -8.68 -19.72
N SER A 219 -12.61 -7.61 -19.67
CA SER A 219 -14.01 -7.69 -19.22
C SER A 219 -14.85 -8.58 -20.14
N ILE A 220 -14.53 -8.66 -21.43
CA ILE A 220 -15.23 -9.60 -22.32
C ILE A 220 -14.87 -11.05 -21.99
N HIS A 221 -13.60 -11.33 -21.68
CA HIS A 221 -13.12 -12.70 -21.53
C HIS A 221 -13.32 -13.23 -20.11
N VAL A 222 -13.03 -12.42 -19.09
CA VAL A 222 -13.14 -12.81 -17.68
C VAL A 222 -14.58 -12.65 -17.19
N GLU A 223 -15.22 -11.49 -17.42
CA GLU A 223 -16.55 -11.24 -16.86
C GLU A 223 -17.67 -11.86 -17.72
N LYS A 224 -17.65 -11.65 -19.04
CA LYS A 224 -18.76 -12.11 -19.91
C LYS A 224 -18.62 -13.56 -20.37
N ALA A 225 -17.40 -14.01 -20.62
CA ALA A 225 -17.13 -15.38 -21.04
C ALA A 225 -16.72 -16.28 -19.87
N GLU A 226 -16.68 -15.75 -18.64
CA GLU A 226 -16.41 -16.49 -17.40
C GLU A 226 -15.10 -17.31 -17.46
N LEU A 227 -14.10 -16.80 -18.18
CA LEU A 227 -12.80 -17.47 -18.30
C LEU A 227 -11.95 -17.17 -17.07
N SER A 228 -11.38 -18.22 -16.49
CA SER A 228 -10.43 -18.09 -15.39
C SER A 228 -9.10 -17.50 -15.87
N CYS A 229 -8.37 -16.82 -15.00
CA CYS A 229 -7.06 -16.23 -15.32
C CYS A 229 -6.07 -17.30 -15.80
N GLU A 230 -6.10 -18.49 -15.20
CA GLU A 230 -5.19 -19.60 -15.48
C GLU A 230 -5.36 -20.17 -16.88
N SER A 231 -6.60 -20.16 -17.40
CA SER A 231 -6.90 -20.66 -18.75
C SER A 231 -6.10 -19.93 -19.83
N CYS A 232 -5.71 -18.67 -19.56
CA CYS A 232 -4.88 -17.85 -20.43
C CYS A 232 -3.44 -17.75 -19.90
N HIS A 233 -3.24 -17.44 -18.62
CA HIS A 233 -1.95 -16.96 -18.12
C HIS A 233 -0.93 -18.03 -17.72
N LYS A 234 -1.33 -19.30 -17.64
CA LYS A 234 -0.37 -20.40 -17.37
C LYS A 234 0.47 -20.75 -18.60
N GLU A 235 -0.15 -20.79 -19.77
CA GLU A 235 0.51 -21.33 -20.99
C GLU A 235 0.36 -20.45 -22.22
N VAL A 236 -0.71 -19.66 -22.32
CA VAL A 236 -1.03 -18.92 -23.56
C VAL A 236 -0.44 -17.51 -23.55
N PHE A 237 -0.58 -16.78 -22.43
CA PHE A 237 -0.16 -15.39 -22.31
C PHE A 237 0.61 -15.13 -21.02
N THR A 238 1.86 -14.72 -21.11
CA THR A 238 2.61 -14.25 -19.94
C THR A 238 2.11 -12.88 -19.50
N MET A 239 1.99 -12.66 -18.18
CA MET A 239 1.64 -11.36 -17.59
C MET A 239 2.84 -10.38 -17.58
N LYS A 240 3.47 -10.19 -18.74
CA LYS A 240 4.60 -9.27 -18.92
C LYS A 240 4.45 -8.55 -20.25
N LYS A 241 4.55 -7.21 -20.20
CA LYS A 241 4.45 -6.36 -21.40
C LYS A 241 5.65 -6.58 -22.31
N GLY A 242 5.39 -6.66 -23.62
CA GLY A 242 6.44 -6.69 -24.65
C GLY A 242 7.08 -8.06 -24.90
N THR A 243 6.62 -9.11 -24.22
CA THR A 243 7.10 -10.49 -24.45
C THR A 243 6.03 -11.34 -25.12
N VAL A 244 6.43 -12.12 -26.11
CA VAL A 244 5.63 -13.19 -26.73
C VAL A 244 6.42 -14.48 -26.51
N GLU A 245 5.88 -15.43 -25.72
CA GLU A 245 6.63 -16.64 -25.29
C GLU A 245 8.00 -16.33 -24.61
N GLY A 246 8.18 -15.12 -24.04
CA GLY A 246 9.46 -14.72 -23.44
C GLY A 246 10.59 -14.43 -24.45
N GLN A 247 10.30 -14.33 -25.75
CA GLN A 247 11.26 -14.04 -26.82
C GLN A 247 10.91 -12.75 -27.57
N GLU A 248 11.91 -12.07 -28.11
CA GLU A 248 11.70 -10.92 -29.01
C GLU A 248 11.09 -11.39 -30.35
N LEU A 249 10.11 -10.64 -30.84
CA LEU A 249 9.45 -10.92 -32.12
C LEU A 249 10.38 -10.63 -33.30
N ILE A 250 11.03 -11.64 -33.86
CA ILE A 250 11.77 -11.53 -35.13
C ILE A 250 10.82 -11.84 -36.29
N ILE A 251 10.36 -10.81 -37.00
CA ILE A 251 9.47 -10.96 -38.16
C ILE A 251 10.32 -10.88 -39.43
N SER A 252 10.34 -11.95 -40.23
CA SER A 252 11.01 -11.94 -41.54
C SER A 252 10.36 -10.93 -42.49
N ASP A 253 11.19 -10.20 -43.24
CA ASP A 253 10.76 -9.32 -44.33
C ASP A 253 10.26 -10.10 -45.55
N ASN A 254 10.57 -11.40 -45.64
CA ASN A 254 10.10 -12.26 -46.70
C ASN A 254 8.58 -12.48 -46.59
N PRO A 255 7.76 -12.10 -47.58
CA PRO A 255 6.30 -12.20 -47.51
C PRO A 255 5.77 -13.62 -47.31
N VAL A 256 6.47 -14.65 -47.81
CA VAL A 256 6.06 -16.05 -47.67
C VAL A 256 6.32 -16.54 -46.24
N GLU A 257 7.49 -16.23 -45.70
CA GLU A 257 7.86 -16.58 -44.32
C GLU A 257 6.99 -15.84 -43.31
N LYS A 258 6.76 -14.53 -43.54
CA LYS A 258 5.84 -13.72 -42.75
C LYS A 258 4.43 -14.29 -42.74
N ARG A 259 3.91 -14.70 -43.90
CA ARG A 259 2.58 -15.34 -43.98
C ARG A 259 2.54 -16.65 -43.18
N LYS A 260 3.55 -17.51 -43.34
CA LYS A 260 3.64 -18.78 -42.60
C LYS A 260 3.70 -18.55 -41.09
N TYR A 261 4.48 -17.56 -40.65
CA TYR A 261 4.58 -17.15 -39.26
C TYR A 261 3.23 -16.67 -38.71
N LEU A 262 2.53 -15.77 -39.40
CA LEU A 262 1.21 -15.27 -38.98
C LEU A 262 0.15 -16.38 -38.91
N VAL A 263 0.19 -17.35 -39.84
CA VAL A 263 -0.72 -18.52 -39.79
C VAL A 263 -0.44 -19.39 -38.57
N ASN A 264 0.84 -19.59 -38.22
CA ASN A 264 1.20 -20.33 -37.01
C ASN A 264 0.80 -19.57 -35.74
N LEU A 265 0.91 -18.24 -35.73
CA LEU A 265 0.47 -17.41 -34.61
C LEU A 265 -1.03 -17.55 -34.36
N HIS A 266 -1.86 -17.64 -35.41
CA HIS A 266 -3.30 -17.89 -35.28
C HIS A 266 -3.66 -19.30 -34.81
N LYS A 267 -2.72 -20.23 -34.72
CA LYS A 267 -2.93 -21.53 -34.05
C LYS A 267 -2.49 -21.51 -32.59
N LYS A 268 -1.87 -20.41 -32.15
CA LYS A 268 -1.43 -20.12 -30.80
C LYS A 268 -2.21 -18.91 -30.28
N TYR A 269 -1.96 -18.48 -29.04
CA TYR A 269 -2.57 -17.25 -28.48
C TYR A 269 -4.10 -17.26 -28.58
N CYS A 270 -4.71 -16.21 -29.15
CA CYS A 270 -6.16 -16.12 -29.34
C CYS A 270 -6.73 -17.34 -30.10
N GLY A 271 -5.92 -17.94 -30.98
CA GLY A 271 -6.28 -19.10 -31.78
C GLY A 271 -6.49 -20.40 -31.03
N THR A 272 -6.01 -20.51 -29.78
CA THR A 272 -6.25 -21.70 -28.94
C THR A 272 -7.73 -21.87 -28.61
N CYS A 273 -8.50 -20.77 -28.63
CA CYS A 273 -9.93 -20.76 -28.35
C CYS A 273 -10.76 -20.26 -29.54
N HIS A 274 -10.23 -19.31 -30.34
CA HIS A 274 -10.90 -18.80 -31.55
C HIS A 274 -10.74 -19.73 -32.76
N ASP A 275 -11.07 -21.01 -32.61
CA ASP A 275 -10.83 -22.08 -33.60
C ASP A 275 -12.12 -22.58 -34.29
N SER A 276 -13.27 -21.97 -34.00
CA SER A 276 -14.63 -22.39 -34.41
C SER A 276 -15.21 -23.55 -33.60
N SER A 277 -14.48 -24.09 -32.62
CA SER A 277 -14.98 -25.11 -31.69
C SER A 277 -15.39 -24.47 -30.35
N GLN A 278 -14.52 -23.64 -29.77
CA GLN A 278 -14.76 -23.00 -28.47
C GLN A 278 -15.31 -21.58 -28.62
N ALA A 279 -14.75 -20.81 -29.55
CA ALA A 279 -15.23 -19.49 -29.93
C ALA A 279 -15.25 -19.34 -31.46
N PHE A 280 -15.73 -18.19 -31.96
CA PHE A 280 -15.76 -17.95 -33.40
C PHE A 280 -14.36 -18.08 -34.02
N GLY A 281 -14.28 -18.70 -35.19
CA GLY A 281 -13.00 -18.98 -35.86
C GLY A 281 -12.27 -17.71 -36.27
N TYR A 282 -10.95 -17.67 -36.06
CA TYR A 282 -10.07 -16.54 -36.38
C TYR A 282 -10.11 -16.13 -37.87
N LEU A 283 -10.52 -17.03 -38.78
CA LEU A 283 -10.67 -16.74 -40.21
C LEU A 283 -12.04 -16.16 -40.61
N THR A 284 -13.01 -16.14 -39.69
CA THR A 284 -14.42 -15.86 -40.04
C THR A 284 -14.87 -14.45 -39.72
N ARG A 285 -14.23 -13.79 -38.73
CA ARG A 285 -14.69 -12.52 -38.17
C ARG A 285 -13.53 -11.55 -37.88
N CYS A 286 -12.72 -11.25 -38.89
CA CYS A 286 -11.50 -10.44 -38.72
C CYS A 286 -11.74 -9.07 -38.05
N THR A 287 -12.86 -8.40 -38.33
CA THR A 287 -13.17 -7.06 -37.80
C THR A 287 -13.56 -7.04 -36.32
N VAL A 288 -13.76 -8.20 -35.68
CA VAL A 288 -14.04 -8.27 -34.25
C VAL A 288 -12.79 -7.98 -33.42
N CYS A 289 -11.62 -8.44 -33.91
CA CYS A 289 -10.34 -8.28 -33.23
C CYS A 289 -9.48 -7.19 -33.87
N HIS A 290 -9.51 -7.07 -35.20
CA HIS A 290 -8.72 -6.08 -35.93
C HIS A 290 -9.47 -4.76 -36.08
N ILE A 291 -8.92 -3.70 -35.49
CA ILE A 291 -9.45 -2.34 -35.66
C ILE A 291 -8.72 -1.62 -36.80
N GLY A 292 -9.47 -0.81 -37.55
CA GLY A 292 -8.90 0.06 -38.57
C GLY A 292 -8.04 1.19 -37.96
N VAL A 293 -7.27 1.88 -38.81
CA VAL A 293 -6.39 3.01 -38.41
C VAL A 293 -7.15 4.10 -37.65
N LYS A 294 -8.42 4.36 -37.99
CA LYS A 294 -9.28 5.31 -37.28
C LYS A 294 -9.60 4.83 -35.85
N GLY A 295 -9.98 3.57 -35.70
CA GLY A 295 -10.24 2.98 -34.38
C GLY A 295 -8.97 2.93 -33.51
N LEU A 296 -7.81 2.70 -34.12
CA LEU A 296 -6.53 2.75 -33.41
C LEU A 296 -6.29 4.16 -32.84
N LYS A 297 -6.43 5.20 -33.65
CA LYS A 297 -6.25 6.61 -33.24
C LYS A 297 -7.20 7.05 -32.13
N GLU A 298 -8.45 6.57 -32.18
CA GLU A 298 -9.44 6.85 -31.15
C GLU A 298 -9.10 6.20 -29.81
N LEU A 299 -8.58 4.96 -29.83
CA LEU A 299 -8.20 4.22 -28.62
C LEU A 299 -6.82 4.61 -28.06
N THR A 300 -5.86 4.98 -28.91
CA THR A 300 -4.52 5.43 -28.46
C THR A 300 -4.46 6.93 -28.15
N GLY A 301 -5.52 7.68 -28.45
CA GLY A 301 -5.56 9.14 -28.27
C GLY A 301 -4.76 9.94 -29.31
N GLU A 302 -4.14 9.28 -30.30
CA GLU A 302 -3.43 9.90 -31.42
C GLU A 302 -4.41 10.61 -32.37
N GLY A 303 -4.88 11.80 -31.97
CA GLY A 303 -5.81 12.59 -32.75
C GLY A 303 -6.62 13.62 -31.95
N LYS A 304 -6.59 13.56 -30.61
CA LYS A 304 -7.13 14.63 -29.78
C LYS A 304 -6.19 15.84 -29.84
N LYS A 305 -6.35 16.70 -30.85
CA LYS A 305 -5.96 18.11 -30.69
C LYS A 305 -6.71 18.61 -29.45
N LYS A 306 -5.97 19.15 -28.48
CA LYS A 306 -6.54 19.94 -27.39
C LYS A 306 -7.18 21.17 -28.04
N ASP A 307 -8.46 21.05 -28.41
CA ASP A 307 -9.26 22.24 -28.70
C ASP A 307 -9.52 22.92 -27.36
N ALA A 308 -8.57 23.77 -26.98
CA ALA A 308 -8.75 24.75 -25.94
C ALA A 308 -9.82 25.73 -26.45
N HIS A 309 -11.09 25.45 -26.14
CA HIS A 309 -12.12 26.48 -26.17
C HIS A 309 -11.86 27.44 -25.02
N GLY A 310 -10.98 28.42 -25.30
CA GLY A 310 -10.95 29.68 -24.57
C GLY A 310 -12.32 30.34 -24.71
N LYS A 311 -12.99 30.54 -23.56
CA LYS A 311 -14.11 31.46 -23.46
C LYS A 311 -13.58 32.86 -23.81
N SER A 312 -13.90 33.37 -25.01
CA SER A 312 -13.85 34.80 -25.26
C SER A 312 -15.15 35.40 -24.73
N GLY A 313 -15.03 36.31 -23.77
CA GLY A 313 -16.15 37.10 -23.28
C GLY A 313 -16.68 38.03 -24.37
N HIS A 314 -17.99 38.21 -24.36
CA HIS A 314 -18.70 39.49 -24.45
C HIS A 314 -20.10 39.28 -23.88
#